data_AF-A0A7X6X180-F1
#
_entry.id   AF-A0A7X6X180-F1
#
_cell.length_a   1.000
_cell.length_b   1.000
_cell.length_c   1.000
_cell.angle_alpha   90.00
_cell.angle_beta   90.00
_cell.angle_gamma   90.00
#
_symmetry.space_group_name_H-M   'P 1'
#
loop_
_entity.id
_entity.type
_entity.pdbx_description
1 polymer ?
#
loop_
_entity_poly.entity_id
_entity_poly.type
_entity_poly.pdbx_seq_one_letter_code
_entity_poly.pdbx_strand_id
1 'polypeptide(L)'
;MAQWAPFRWRKLFFYLLLLACFFSGPALADPSISLEISGEGVTNPLTFTREELEAMEQYQQLYSTINTWPTKRWYMARGVKLRELLALAGIKEEATLLKFIGKDNYEVTLTVKELLEDKRYYFPGLKENHPTDGSIPGSPEGAVEVEPIIALVGAEDSVDPAEMDERHGLMLVVGQRAVTEQTWPLFIKQIQKIQVLTAEPEKWDPPKTYVPDGSTVPLGFKLELTNKDNDLDKIYYTTDGSTPTVDSPMFNWSARRWWDQREEGDSVNLPIEIIAEMLKAGQKEVVFKARTIGPGKLDSDVITFTFKVDPEAQDPTKLPAVPPSGISLDRSSLQLPIGGSFRLEASVEPFNALDKRVAWHSSDTRVATVDTGGLVTVVGEGTAVITAETADGRFRALCVVNGPAQLEKEEEVRRGEEEEQVPGAGAEDEREEAPSRAPASPSSGEDEQSVPAKTQEEIPESRKQYLREKTGTDGHEPELEEVSPQQAFEVSLESYSALTLPARKKNAHPQAAVLLLLFFLSGAGRRYLEYAKELKNS
;
A
#
# COMPACT_ATOMS: atom_id res chain seq x y z
N MET A 1 -51.03 40.77 53.01
CA MET A 1 -51.46 39.51 52.34
C MET A 1 -51.22 39.72 50.85
N ALA A 2 -50.56 38.84 50.09
CA ALA A 2 -49.95 37.55 50.42
C ALA A 2 -48.60 37.39 49.70
N GLN A 3 -47.72 36.53 50.21
CA GLN A 3 -46.44 36.20 49.58
C GLN A 3 -46.66 35.31 48.35
N TRP A 4 -45.96 35.57 47.25
CA TRP A 4 -45.88 34.67 46.10
C TRP A 4 -44.56 33.89 46.14
N ALA A 5 -44.63 32.56 46.02
CA ALA A 5 -43.48 31.68 46.01
C ALA A 5 -42.94 31.46 44.57
N PRO A 6 -41.62 31.31 44.36
CA PRO A 6 -41.07 31.02 43.05
C PRO A 6 -41.39 29.59 42.60
N PHE A 7 -42.04 29.46 41.44
CA PHE A 7 -42.48 28.19 40.88
C PHE A 7 -41.31 27.38 40.28
N ARG A 8 -41.31 26.05 40.49
CA ARG A 8 -40.11 25.19 40.35
C ARG A 8 -39.86 24.73 38.90
N TRP A 9 -39.06 25.46 38.14
CA TRP A 9 -38.60 25.06 36.79
C TRP A 9 -37.82 23.72 36.74
N ARG A 10 -37.30 23.23 37.87
CA ARG A 10 -36.49 21.99 37.95
C ARG A 10 -37.25 20.67 37.73
N LYS A 11 -38.59 20.64 37.68
CA LYS A 11 -39.35 19.39 37.44
C LYS A 11 -39.76 19.17 35.97
N LEU A 12 -39.86 20.22 35.15
CA LEU A 12 -40.25 20.08 33.75
C LEU A 12 -39.11 19.51 32.90
N PHE A 13 -37.87 19.92 33.19
CA PHE A 13 -36.66 19.44 32.51
C PHE A 13 -36.38 17.95 32.75
N PHE A 14 -36.81 17.41 33.90
CA PHE A 14 -36.57 16.01 34.26
C PHE A 14 -37.57 15.02 33.61
N TYR A 15 -38.76 15.49 33.22
CA TYR A 15 -39.73 14.68 32.48
C TYR A 15 -39.47 14.69 30.97
N LEU A 16 -38.96 15.80 30.42
CA LEU A 16 -38.53 15.88 29.01
C LEU A 16 -37.31 14.99 28.71
N LEU A 17 -36.44 14.75 29.69
CA LEU A 17 -35.31 13.84 29.54
C LEU A 17 -35.67 12.34 29.65
N LEU A 18 -36.85 12.01 30.19
CA LEU A 18 -37.31 10.63 30.42
C LEU A 18 -38.20 10.07 29.30
N LEU A 19 -38.68 10.93 28.38
CA LEU A 19 -39.40 10.48 27.17
C LEU A 19 -38.47 10.14 26.00
N ALA A 20 -37.17 10.42 26.10
CA ALA A 20 -36.18 10.20 25.04
C ALA A 20 -35.54 8.79 25.06
N CYS A 21 -35.96 7.89 25.97
CA CYS A 21 -35.32 6.59 26.20
C CYS A 21 -36.13 5.37 25.74
N PHE A 22 -37.25 5.56 25.03
CA PHE A 22 -38.10 4.45 24.54
C PHE A 22 -38.61 4.67 23.11
N PHE A 23 -37.70 4.95 22.18
CA PHE A 23 -37.90 4.72 20.74
C PHE A 23 -36.58 4.37 20.04
N SER A 24 -35.96 3.26 20.45
CA SER A 24 -35.04 2.53 19.59
C SER A 24 -35.85 1.72 18.58
N GLY A 25 -36.39 2.41 17.58
CA GLY A 25 -36.73 1.78 16.30
C GLY A 25 -35.45 1.28 15.62
N PRO A 26 -35.56 0.46 14.56
CA PRO A 26 -34.39 0.16 13.73
C PRO A 26 -33.79 1.48 13.26
N ALA A 27 -32.45 1.58 13.30
CA ALA A 27 -31.77 2.71 12.70
C ALA A 27 -32.12 2.69 11.20
N LEU A 28 -32.85 3.71 10.74
CA LEU A 28 -33.05 3.92 9.31
C LEU A 28 -31.65 4.11 8.71
N ALA A 29 -31.35 3.34 7.65
CA ALA A 29 -30.08 3.44 6.97
C ALA A 29 -29.84 4.87 6.48
N ASP A 30 -28.58 5.27 6.44
CA ASP A 30 -28.20 6.57 5.92
C ASP A 30 -28.42 6.57 4.39
N PRO A 31 -29.32 7.42 3.84
CA PRO A 31 -29.57 7.50 2.40
C PRO A 31 -28.35 7.99 1.59
N SER A 32 -27.23 8.34 2.25
CA SER A 32 -25.95 8.66 1.60
C SER A 32 -25.15 7.43 1.11
N ILE A 33 -25.54 6.21 1.51
CA ILE A 33 -24.86 4.98 1.09
C ILE A 33 -25.51 4.46 -0.19
N SER A 34 -24.97 4.88 -1.33
CA SER A 34 -25.33 4.39 -2.67
C SER A 34 -24.12 3.86 -3.43
N LEU A 35 -24.37 2.90 -4.32
CA LEU A 35 -23.39 2.32 -5.23
C LEU A 35 -23.68 2.77 -6.66
N GLU A 36 -22.84 3.63 -7.23
CA GLU A 36 -22.87 4.00 -8.64
C GLU A 36 -22.16 2.94 -9.49
N ILE A 37 -22.72 2.59 -10.66
CA ILE A 37 -22.05 1.83 -11.71
C ILE A 37 -22.13 2.64 -13.01
N SER A 38 -21.00 3.05 -13.57
CA SER A 38 -20.95 3.90 -14.76
C SER A 38 -19.63 3.74 -15.53
N GLY A 39 -19.38 4.56 -16.55
CA GLY A 39 -18.21 4.48 -17.43
C GLY A 39 -18.57 4.03 -18.85
N GLU A 40 -17.63 4.16 -19.79
CA GLU A 40 -17.88 3.86 -21.20
C GLU A 40 -18.10 2.37 -21.49
N GLY A 41 -17.71 1.47 -20.57
CA GLY A 41 -17.91 0.02 -20.68
C GLY A 41 -19.28 -0.50 -20.24
N VAL A 42 -20.25 0.38 -19.90
CA VAL A 42 -21.66 0.01 -19.63
C VAL A 42 -22.62 0.74 -20.56
N THR A 43 -23.79 0.14 -20.79
CA THR A 43 -24.86 0.74 -21.61
C THR A 43 -25.81 1.61 -20.80
N ASN A 44 -26.11 1.22 -19.56
CA ASN A 44 -27.02 1.91 -18.67
C ASN A 44 -26.31 2.19 -17.33
N PRO A 45 -25.79 3.41 -17.10
CA PRO A 45 -25.31 3.80 -15.78
C PRO A 45 -26.42 3.66 -14.73
N LEU A 46 -26.10 3.03 -13.61
CA LEU A 46 -27.04 2.76 -12.52
C LEU A 46 -26.53 3.36 -11.20
N THR A 47 -27.45 3.56 -10.26
CA THR A 47 -27.12 3.86 -8.87
C THR A 47 -28.11 3.09 -8.01
N PHE A 48 -27.58 2.29 -7.09
CA PHE A 48 -28.39 1.50 -6.16
C PHE A 48 -28.35 2.13 -4.77
N THR A 49 -29.49 2.24 -4.09
CA THR A 49 -29.50 2.48 -2.64
C THR A 49 -29.12 1.20 -1.89
N ARG A 50 -28.79 1.36 -0.60
CA ARG A 50 -28.54 0.21 0.27
C ARG A 50 -29.74 -0.74 0.35
N GLU A 51 -30.95 -0.20 0.49
CA GLU A 51 -32.19 -0.98 0.58
C GLU A 51 -32.47 -1.77 -0.70
N GLU A 52 -32.13 -1.21 -1.87
CA GLU A 52 -32.23 -1.91 -3.15
C GLU A 52 -31.25 -3.09 -3.20
N LEU A 53 -30.00 -2.90 -2.77
CA LEU A 53 -29.00 -3.97 -2.70
C LEU A 53 -29.36 -5.05 -1.67
N GLU A 54 -30.00 -4.69 -0.56
CA GLU A 54 -30.49 -5.63 0.46
C GLU A 54 -31.71 -6.44 -0.03
N ALA A 55 -32.52 -5.87 -0.93
CA ALA A 55 -33.66 -6.54 -1.56
C ALA A 55 -33.29 -7.47 -2.72
N MET A 56 -32.07 -7.38 -3.26
CA MET A 56 -31.54 -8.31 -4.27
C MET A 56 -31.20 -9.69 -3.70
N GLU A 57 -30.99 -10.68 -4.58
CA GLU A 57 -30.55 -12.03 -4.18
C GLU A 57 -29.21 -11.95 -3.42
N GLN A 58 -29.22 -12.40 -2.16
CA GLN A 58 -28.04 -12.38 -1.31
C GLN A 58 -27.25 -13.68 -1.47
N TYR A 59 -26.03 -13.58 -1.99
CA TYR A 59 -25.03 -14.63 -1.99
C TYR A 59 -24.22 -14.56 -0.69
N GLN A 60 -24.16 -15.67 0.05
CA GLN A 60 -23.35 -15.81 1.27
C GLN A 60 -22.30 -16.89 1.06
N GLN A 61 -21.03 -16.57 1.27
CA GLN A 61 -19.94 -17.47 0.95
C GLN A 61 -18.73 -17.22 1.87
N LEU A 62 -17.99 -18.30 2.15
CA LEU A 62 -16.71 -18.24 2.83
C LEU A 62 -15.59 -18.12 1.79
N TYR A 63 -14.67 -17.19 2.01
CA TYR A 63 -13.53 -16.91 1.14
C TYR A 63 -12.21 -17.21 1.86
N SER A 64 -11.23 -17.65 1.06
CA SER A 64 -9.84 -17.83 1.46
C SER A 64 -9.09 -16.58 1.01
N THR A 65 -8.22 -16.04 1.87
CA THR A 65 -7.48 -14.84 1.49
C THR A 65 -6.12 -14.75 2.17
N ILE A 66 -5.19 -14.06 1.52
CA ILE A 66 -3.84 -13.77 1.99
C ILE A 66 -3.57 -12.27 1.83
N ASN A 67 -2.97 -11.63 2.84
CA ASN A 67 -2.58 -10.21 2.80
C ASN A 67 -1.10 -10.02 2.42
N THR A 68 -0.66 -8.75 2.30
CA THR A 68 0.73 -8.40 1.94
C THR A 68 1.81 -8.75 2.99
N TRP A 69 1.42 -9.10 4.23
CA TRP A 69 2.28 -9.72 5.24
C TRP A 69 1.90 -11.20 5.33
N PRO A 70 2.25 -12.04 4.33
CA PRO A 70 1.56 -13.29 3.95
C PRO A 70 0.85 -14.04 5.08
N THR A 71 -0.36 -13.59 5.44
CA THR A 71 -1.17 -14.12 6.54
C THR A 71 -2.45 -14.69 5.96
N LYS A 72 -2.65 -15.99 6.16
CA LYS A 72 -3.84 -16.73 5.72
C LYS A 72 -5.01 -16.38 6.62
N ARG A 73 -6.12 -15.92 6.02
CA ARG A 73 -7.35 -15.57 6.73
C ARG A 73 -8.54 -16.25 6.06
N TRP A 74 -9.54 -16.54 6.88
CA TRP A 74 -10.89 -16.78 6.41
C TRP A 74 -11.64 -15.46 6.29
N TYR A 75 -12.61 -15.37 5.38
CA TYR A 75 -13.47 -14.21 5.28
C TYR A 75 -14.89 -14.66 4.94
N MET A 76 -15.80 -14.64 5.92
CA MET A 76 -17.22 -14.90 5.71
C MET A 76 -17.89 -13.61 5.23
N ALA A 77 -18.58 -13.65 4.10
CA ALA A 77 -19.23 -12.48 3.52
C ALA A 77 -20.62 -12.77 2.96
N ARG A 78 -21.49 -11.76 2.97
CA ARG A 78 -22.80 -11.80 2.31
C ARG A 78 -23.10 -10.49 1.58
N GLY A 79 -23.59 -10.60 0.35
CA GLY A 79 -24.00 -9.47 -0.48
C GLY A 79 -24.43 -9.90 -1.88
N VAL A 80 -24.36 -8.98 -2.85
CA VAL A 80 -24.85 -9.21 -4.22
C VAL A 80 -23.70 -9.62 -5.13
N LYS A 81 -23.94 -10.54 -6.08
CA LYS A 81 -22.91 -10.95 -7.06
C LYS A 81 -22.55 -9.77 -7.97
N LEU A 82 -21.25 -9.52 -8.15
CA LEU A 82 -20.76 -8.43 -9.01
C LEU A 82 -21.24 -8.60 -10.45
N ARG A 83 -21.30 -9.83 -10.96
CA ARG A 83 -21.83 -10.15 -12.30
C ARG A 83 -23.27 -9.69 -12.51
N GLU A 84 -24.11 -9.85 -11.50
CA GLU A 84 -25.54 -9.50 -11.58
C GLU A 84 -25.72 -7.97 -11.63
N LEU A 85 -24.96 -7.24 -10.80
CA LEU A 85 -24.91 -5.78 -10.83
C LEU A 85 -24.41 -5.23 -12.17
N LEU A 86 -23.33 -5.80 -12.72
CA LEU A 86 -22.77 -5.39 -14.01
C LEU A 86 -23.68 -5.77 -15.20
N ALA A 87 -24.39 -6.91 -15.11
CA ALA A 87 -25.38 -7.31 -16.11
C ALA A 87 -26.61 -6.36 -16.11
N LEU A 88 -27.05 -5.88 -14.95
CA LEU A 88 -28.11 -4.87 -14.85
C LEU A 88 -27.69 -3.52 -15.46
N ALA A 89 -26.44 -3.10 -15.25
CA ALA A 89 -25.87 -1.93 -15.93
C ALA A 89 -25.62 -2.16 -17.43
N GLY A 90 -25.76 -3.41 -17.90
CA GLY A 90 -25.48 -3.83 -19.28
C GLY A 90 -24.02 -3.57 -19.66
N ILE A 91 -23.09 -4.19 -18.92
CA ILE A 91 -21.67 -4.27 -19.28
C ILE A 91 -21.49 -4.75 -20.73
N LYS A 92 -20.58 -4.10 -21.45
CA LYS A 92 -20.32 -4.36 -22.87
C LYS A 92 -19.17 -5.37 -23.07
N GLU A 93 -19.10 -5.98 -24.25
CA GLU A 93 -18.04 -6.94 -24.60
C GLU A 93 -16.66 -6.27 -24.69
N GLU A 94 -16.60 -4.98 -25.04
CA GLU A 94 -15.35 -4.19 -25.07
C GLU A 94 -14.87 -3.70 -23.69
N ALA A 95 -15.55 -4.05 -22.59
CA ALA A 95 -15.12 -3.68 -21.24
C ALA A 95 -13.85 -4.45 -20.83
N THR A 96 -12.82 -3.72 -20.40
CA THR A 96 -11.47 -4.27 -20.12
C THR A 96 -11.06 -4.11 -18.66
N LEU A 97 -11.53 -3.08 -17.98
CA LEU A 97 -11.15 -2.72 -16.61
C LEU A 97 -12.38 -2.37 -15.76
N LEU A 98 -12.30 -2.72 -14.48
CA LEU A 98 -13.26 -2.40 -13.44
C LEU A 98 -12.52 -1.65 -12.33
N LYS A 99 -12.79 -0.35 -12.21
CA LYS A 99 -12.20 0.55 -11.23
C LYS A 99 -13.17 0.80 -10.09
N PHE A 100 -12.84 0.29 -8.91
CA PHE A 100 -13.59 0.42 -7.67
C PHE A 100 -13.06 1.64 -6.90
N ILE A 101 -13.96 2.53 -6.48
CA ILE A 101 -13.62 3.77 -5.77
C ILE A 101 -14.35 3.79 -4.43
N GLY A 102 -13.56 3.83 -3.35
CA GLY A 102 -14.02 3.90 -1.97
C GLY A 102 -14.41 5.32 -1.54
N LYS A 103 -15.14 5.44 -0.43
CA LYS A 103 -15.57 6.72 0.17
C LYS A 103 -14.41 7.64 0.59
N ASP A 104 -13.23 7.09 0.80
CA ASP A 104 -11.97 7.81 1.07
C ASP A 104 -11.22 8.23 -0.22
N ASN A 105 -11.78 7.94 -1.40
CA ASN A 105 -11.14 8.01 -2.72
C ASN A 105 -9.92 7.06 -2.85
N TYR A 106 -9.82 6.01 -2.03
CA TYR A 106 -8.94 4.89 -2.36
C TYR A 106 -9.50 4.17 -3.59
N GLU A 107 -8.61 3.69 -4.46
CA GLU A 107 -8.97 3.09 -5.74
C GLU A 107 -8.30 1.73 -5.90
N VAL A 108 -9.06 0.75 -6.37
CA VAL A 108 -8.54 -0.55 -6.84
C VAL A 108 -9.07 -0.75 -8.25
N THR A 109 -8.18 -0.95 -9.22
CA THR A 109 -8.55 -1.33 -10.59
C THR A 109 -8.20 -2.79 -10.81
N LEU A 110 -9.13 -3.55 -11.38
CA LEU A 110 -8.95 -4.95 -11.78
C LEU A 110 -9.30 -5.11 -13.26
N THR A 111 -8.69 -6.08 -13.94
CA THR A 111 -9.08 -6.42 -15.32
C THR A 111 -10.41 -7.18 -15.33
N VAL A 112 -11.20 -7.00 -16.38
CA VAL A 112 -12.41 -7.82 -16.63
C VAL A 112 -12.02 -9.30 -16.71
N LYS A 113 -10.91 -9.62 -17.37
CA LYS A 113 -10.35 -10.98 -17.39
C LYS A 113 -10.15 -11.54 -15.99
N GLU A 114 -9.36 -10.89 -15.13
CA GLU A 114 -9.02 -11.50 -13.84
C GLU A 114 -10.21 -11.58 -12.87
N LEU A 115 -11.22 -10.71 -13.02
CA LEU A 115 -12.34 -10.65 -12.09
C LEU A 115 -13.56 -11.44 -12.58
N LEU A 116 -13.78 -11.51 -13.89
CA LEU A 116 -14.99 -12.07 -14.50
C LEU A 116 -14.72 -13.27 -15.45
N GLU A 117 -13.51 -13.49 -15.96
CA GLU A 117 -13.21 -14.62 -16.86
C GLU A 117 -12.39 -15.72 -16.16
N ASP A 118 -11.36 -15.32 -15.40
CA ASP A 118 -10.56 -16.24 -14.59
C ASP A 118 -11.43 -16.85 -13.48
N LYS A 119 -11.35 -18.18 -13.33
CA LYS A 119 -12.01 -18.88 -12.22
C LYS A 119 -11.38 -18.46 -10.89
N ARG A 120 -12.22 -18.29 -9.88
CA ARG A 120 -11.84 -17.88 -8.53
C ARG A 120 -12.40 -18.86 -7.51
N TYR A 121 -11.63 -19.11 -6.47
CA TYR A 121 -11.85 -20.22 -5.55
C TYR A 121 -11.77 -19.79 -4.08
N TYR A 122 -12.56 -20.48 -3.27
CA TYR A 122 -12.30 -20.73 -1.86
C TYR A 122 -11.45 -21.99 -1.75
N PHE A 123 -10.33 -21.91 -1.03
CA PHE A 123 -9.46 -23.05 -0.73
C PHE A 123 -9.66 -23.53 0.72
N PRO A 124 -10.42 -24.61 0.98
CA PRO A 124 -10.65 -25.11 2.34
C PRO A 124 -9.35 -25.51 3.05
N GLY A 125 -8.38 -26.01 2.29
CA GLY A 125 -7.07 -26.41 2.77
C GLY A 125 -6.04 -25.28 2.90
N LEU A 126 -6.43 -24.01 2.80
CA LEU A 126 -5.51 -22.87 2.89
C LEU A 126 -4.60 -22.97 4.13
N LYS A 127 -5.17 -23.31 5.30
CA LYS A 127 -4.48 -23.40 6.61
C LYS A 127 -4.02 -24.82 7.00
N GLU A 128 -3.84 -25.76 6.05
CA GLU A 128 -3.47 -27.16 6.35
C GLU A 128 -1.97 -27.39 6.67
N ASN A 129 -1.08 -26.46 6.35
CA ASN A 129 0.28 -26.46 6.89
C ASN A 129 0.29 -25.93 8.34
N HIS A 130 1.39 -26.12 9.09
CA HIS A 130 1.41 -25.83 10.54
C HIS A 130 1.00 -24.37 10.83
N PRO A 131 0.22 -24.09 11.90
CA PRO A 131 -0.34 -22.75 12.16
C PRO A 131 0.68 -21.63 12.42
N THR A 132 1.99 -21.92 12.44
CA THR A 132 3.08 -20.94 12.49
C THR A 132 3.91 -20.87 11.19
N ASP A 133 3.65 -21.73 10.21
CA ASP A 133 4.40 -21.81 8.94
C ASP A 133 3.91 -20.76 7.94
N GLY A 134 4.24 -19.50 8.19
CA GLY A 134 3.87 -18.37 7.32
C GLY A 134 4.81 -18.17 6.15
N SER A 135 4.87 -19.11 5.17
CA SER A 135 5.93 -19.12 4.13
C SER A 135 5.60 -18.72 2.67
N ILE A 136 4.66 -19.28 1.90
CA ILE A 136 3.49 -20.14 2.16
C ILE A 136 3.40 -21.28 1.14
N PRO A 137 2.89 -22.47 1.53
CA PRO A 137 1.85 -23.15 0.72
C PRO A 137 0.61 -23.53 1.55
N GLY A 138 -0.57 -23.52 0.96
CA GLY A 138 -1.76 -24.23 1.47
C GLY A 138 -2.10 -25.40 0.54
N SER A 139 -3.12 -26.20 0.86
CA SER A 139 -3.60 -27.23 -0.05
C SER A 139 -4.60 -26.64 -1.06
N PRO A 140 -4.41 -26.88 -2.38
CA PRO A 140 -5.40 -26.58 -3.40
C PRO A 140 -6.51 -27.64 -3.49
N GLU A 141 -6.41 -28.74 -2.75
CA GLU A 141 -7.39 -29.82 -2.78
C GLU A 141 -8.75 -29.35 -2.24
N GLY A 142 -9.84 -29.84 -2.85
CA GLY A 142 -11.19 -29.45 -2.47
C GLY A 142 -11.56 -27.99 -2.77
N ALA A 143 -10.80 -27.29 -3.62
CA ALA A 143 -11.12 -25.93 -4.06
C ALA A 143 -12.57 -25.80 -4.55
N VAL A 144 -13.30 -24.82 -3.99
CA VAL A 144 -14.70 -24.54 -4.33
C VAL A 144 -14.74 -23.26 -5.15
N GLU A 145 -15.33 -23.30 -6.34
CA GLU A 145 -15.48 -22.11 -7.19
C GLU A 145 -16.45 -21.10 -6.54
N VAL A 146 -16.05 -19.83 -6.45
CA VAL A 146 -16.81 -18.76 -5.76
C VAL A 146 -16.87 -17.49 -6.60
N GLU A 147 -18.01 -16.82 -6.52
CA GLU A 147 -18.27 -15.59 -7.25
C GLU A 147 -17.67 -14.34 -6.55
N PRO A 148 -17.18 -13.34 -7.30
CA PRO A 148 -16.91 -12.02 -6.75
C PRO A 148 -18.22 -11.33 -6.34
N ILE A 149 -18.26 -10.73 -5.15
CA ILE A 149 -19.44 -10.03 -4.62
C ILE A 149 -19.12 -8.61 -4.16
N ILE A 150 -20.16 -7.78 -4.14
CA ILE A 150 -20.20 -6.57 -3.32
C ILE A 150 -20.88 -6.94 -2.00
N ALA A 151 -20.07 -7.19 -0.98
CA ALA A 151 -20.52 -7.59 0.35
C ALA A 151 -21.19 -6.42 1.09
N LEU A 152 -22.36 -6.68 1.66
CA LEU A 152 -23.09 -5.75 2.54
C LEU A 152 -22.70 -5.95 4.00
N VAL A 153 -22.38 -7.20 4.37
CA VAL A 153 -21.84 -7.58 5.68
C VAL A 153 -20.70 -8.61 5.51
N GLY A 154 -19.78 -8.64 6.49
CA GLY A 154 -18.71 -9.64 6.52
C GLY A 154 -18.04 -9.77 7.88
N ALA A 155 -17.29 -10.85 8.04
CA ALA A 155 -16.48 -11.17 9.23
C ALA A 155 -15.07 -11.62 8.79
N GLU A 156 -14.05 -10.94 9.29
CA GLU A 156 -12.65 -11.27 9.00
C GLU A 156 -12.10 -12.29 10.00
N ASP A 157 -11.36 -13.28 9.48
CA ASP A 157 -10.83 -14.46 10.17
C ASP A 157 -11.87 -15.32 10.92
N SER A 158 -13.13 -15.22 10.48
CA SER A 158 -14.25 -16.03 10.96
C SER A 158 -14.85 -16.89 9.86
N VAL A 159 -15.49 -17.98 10.29
CA VAL A 159 -16.31 -18.86 9.46
C VAL A 159 -17.79 -18.83 9.89
N ASP A 160 -18.15 -18.07 10.93
CA ASP A 160 -19.51 -18.00 11.47
C ASP A 160 -20.30 -16.85 10.84
N PRO A 161 -21.40 -17.12 10.12
CA PRO A 161 -22.28 -16.07 9.60
C PRO A 161 -22.88 -15.13 10.66
N ALA A 162 -22.93 -15.54 11.94
CA ALA A 162 -23.44 -14.73 13.04
C ALA A 162 -22.48 -13.62 13.50
N GLU A 163 -21.19 -13.71 13.15
CA GLU A 163 -20.18 -12.70 13.48
C GLU A 163 -20.06 -11.61 12.40
N MET A 164 -20.81 -11.73 11.29
CA MET A 164 -20.80 -10.73 10.21
C MET A 164 -21.45 -9.42 10.63
N ASP A 165 -20.80 -8.31 10.27
CA ASP A 165 -21.33 -6.97 10.52
C ASP A 165 -21.07 -5.99 9.36
N GLU A 166 -21.61 -4.77 9.51
CA GLU A 166 -21.60 -3.72 8.50
C GLU A 166 -20.39 -2.78 8.57
N ARG A 167 -19.42 -2.99 9.47
CA ARG A 167 -18.23 -2.11 9.61
C ARG A 167 -17.48 -1.92 8.29
N HIS A 168 -17.61 -2.89 7.39
CA HIS A 168 -17.01 -2.93 6.07
C HIS A 168 -18.06 -3.16 4.96
N GLY A 169 -19.29 -2.69 5.12
CA GLY A 169 -20.33 -2.77 4.08
C GLY A 169 -19.96 -2.04 2.78
N LEU A 170 -20.54 -2.49 1.66
CA LEU A 170 -20.12 -2.18 0.29
C LEU A 170 -18.62 -2.46 0.08
N MET A 171 -18.19 -3.70 0.31
CA MET A 171 -16.81 -4.12 0.09
C MET A 171 -16.71 -5.17 -1.01
N LEU A 172 -15.73 -5.03 -1.90
CA LEU A 172 -15.41 -6.06 -2.89
C LEU A 172 -14.85 -7.28 -2.17
N VAL A 173 -15.39 -8.46 -2.42
CA VAL A 173 -14.83 -9.74 -1.95
C VAL A 173 -14.63 -10.65 -3.16
N VAL A 174 -13.43 -11.21 -3.29
CA VAL A 174 -13.04 -12.07 -4.42
C VAL A 174 -12.36 -13.34 -3.93
N GLY A 175 -12.68 -14.47 -4.57
CA GLY A 175 -11.93 -15.72 -4.40
C GLY A 175 -10.53 -15.64 -5.01
N GLN A 176 -9.67 -16.55 -4.61
CA GLN A 176 -8.30 -16.66 -5.12
C GLN A 176 -8.25 -17.45 -6.44
N ARG A 177 -7.42 -17.05 -7.41
CA ARG A 177 -7.15 -17.84 -8.64
C ARG A 177 -6.30 -19.07 -8.35
N ALA A 178 -5.31 -18.95 -7.46
CA ALA A 178 -4.47 -20.02 -6.95
C ALA A 178 -4.36 -19.94 -5.42
N VAL A 179 -4.05 -21.06 -4.75
CA VAL A 179 -3.97 -21.15 -3.27
C VAL A 179 -2.95 -20.16 -2.65
N THR A 180 -2.05 -19.62 -3.47
CA THR A 180 -1.00 -18.66 -3.11
C THR A 180 -1.35 -17.19 -3.39
N GLU A 181 -2.44 -16.88 -4.10
CA GLU A 181 -2.80 -15.50 -4.50
C GLU A 181 -3.18 -14.62 -3.29
N GLN A 182 -2.66 -13.39 -3.27
CA GLN A 182 -2.95 -12.40 -2.22
C GLN A 182 -4.16 -11.52 -2.58
N THR A 183 -5.36 -11.97 -2.22
CA THR A 183 -6.62 -11.25 -2.53
C THR A 183 -7.03 -10.21 -1.50
N TRP A 184 -6.57 -10.27 -0.25
CA TRP A 184 -7.04 -9.35 0.82
C TRP A 184 -6.78 -7.86 0.52
N PRO A 185 -5.66 -7.46 -0.11
CA PRO A 185 -5.44 -6.06 -0.51
C PRO A 185 -6.44 -5.55 -1.55
N LEU A 186 -7.16 -6.45 -2.23
CA LEU A 186 -8.19 -6.12 -3.22
C LEU A 186 -9.56 -5.88 -2.57
N PHE A 187 -9.71 -6.17 -1.27
CA PHE A 187 -10.98 -6.04 -0.55
C PHE A 187 -11.25 -4.58 -0.16
N ILE A 188 -11.41 -3.72 -1.17
CA ILE A 188 -11.71 -2.30 -1.02
C ILE A 188 -13.10 -2.11 -0.40
N LYS A 189 -13.16 -1.27 0.64
CA LYS A 189 -14.30 -1.06 1.55
C LYS A 189 -15.06 0.22 1.23
N GLN A 190 -16.35 0.28 1.58
CA GLN A 190 -17.18 1.46 1.41
C GLN A 190 -17.15 2.00 -0.04
N ILE A 191 -17.25 1.10 -1.01
CA ILE A 191 -17.28 1.42 -2.44
C ILE A 191 -18.50 2.30 -2.71
N GLN A 192 -18.26 3.48 -3.29
CA GLN A 192 -19.32 4.38 -3.76
C GLN A 192 -19.51 4.28 -5.27
N LYS A 193 -18.48 3.85 -6.01
CA LYS A 193 -18.50 3.79 -7.47
C LYS A 193 -17.72 2.61 -8.04
N ILE A 194 -18.30 1.98 -9.05
CA ILE A 194 -17.64 1.04 -9.96
C ILE A 194 -17.63 1.69 -11.34
N GLN A 195 -16.45 2.07 -11.82
CA GLN A 195 -16.26 2.61 -13.15
C GLN A 195 -15.79 1.50 -14.10
N VAL A 196 -16.60 1.21 -15.12
CA VAL A 196 -16.35 0.20 -16.15
C VAL A 196 -15.73 0.88 -17.36
N LEU A 197 -14.49 0.52 -17.68
CA LEU A 197 -13.68 1.19 -18.70
C LEU A 197 -13.39 0.26 -19.88
N THR A 198 -13.10 0.85 -21.04
CA THR A 198 -12.69 0.12 -22.26
C THR A 198 -11.23 0.42 -22.67
N ALA A 199 -10.46 1.11 -21.81
CA ALA A 199 -9.05 1.39 -22.04
C ALA A 199 -8.22 0.09 -22.02
N GLU A 200 -7.25 -0.05 -22.93
CA GLU A 200 -6.37 -1.22 -22.94
C GLU A 200 -5.62 -1.33 -21.60
N PRO A 201 -5.70 -2.47 -20.88
CA PRO A 201 -4.99 -2.63 -19.62
C PRO A 201 -3.47 -2.52 -19.83
N GLU A 202 -2.80 -1.75 -18.99
CA GLU A 202 -1.34 -1.75 -18.95
C GLU A 202 -0.79 -3.16 -18.69
N LYS A 203 0.47 -3.39 -19.01
CA LYS A 203 1.20 -4.63 -18.74
C LYS A 203 2.17 -4.44 -17.57
N TRP A 204 2.32 -5.44 -16.71
CA TRP A 204 3.34 -5.42 -15.67
C TRP A 204 4.76 -5.40 -16.27
N ASP A 205 5.66 -4.67 -15.61
CA ASP A 205 7.09 -4.74 -15.93
C ASP A 205 7.62 -6.18 -15.73
N PRO A 206 8.48 -6.67 -16.65
CA PRO A 206 9.04 -8.00 -16.53
C PRO A 206 10.04 -8.10 -15.37
N PRO A 207 10.16 -9.28 -14.71
CA PRO A 207 11.16 -9.49 -13.66
C PRO A 207 12.58 -9.25 -14.16
N LYS A 208 13.45 -8.86 -13.23
CA LYS A 208 14.87 -8.59 -13.44
C LYS A 208 15.72 -9.40 -12.46
N THR A 209 16.99 -9.58 -12.81
CA THR A 209 18.02 -10.15 -11.93
C THR A 209 19.05 -9.07 -11.63
N TYR A 210 19.58 -9.08 -10.41
CA TYR A 210 20.61 -8.12 -9.99
C TYR A 210 22.02 -8.44 -10.55
N VAL A 211 22.22 -9.69 -10.97
CA VAL A 211 23.35 -10.16 -11.79
C VAL A 211 22.92 -10.28 -13.26
N PRO A 212 23.80 -9.98 -14.25
CA PRO A 212 23.45 -10.09 -15.66
C PRO A 212 23.11 -11.52 -16.09
N ASP A 213 22.22 -11.64 -17.08
CA ASP A 213 21.98 -12.90 -17.78
C ASP A 213 23.27 -13.46 -18.42
N GLY A 214 23.40 -14.78 -18.49
CA GLY A 214 24.58 -15.47 -19.02
C GLY A 214 25.81 -15.50 -18.09
N SER A 215 25.71 -14.92 -16.88
CA SER A 215 26.77 -14.91 -15.87
C SER A 215 27.15 -16.32 -15.39
N THR A 216 28.41 -16.49 -15.01
CA THR A 216 28.88 -17.70 -14.32
C THR A 216 28.73 -17.52 -12.80
N VAL A 217 28.18 -18.52 -12.13
CA VAL A 217 27.92 -18.54 -10.67
C VAL A 217 28.34 -19.89 -10.07
N PRO A 218 28.76 -19.92 -8.79
CA PRO A 218 28.97 -21.18 -8.06
C PRO A 218 27.66 -21.85 -7.64
N LEU A 219 27.75 -23.12 -7.24
CA LEU A 219 26.69 -23.77 -6.47
C LEU A 219 26.51 -23.08 -5.11
N GLY A 220 25.28 -23.04 -4.61
CA GLY A 220 24.92 -22.30 -3.40
C GLY A 220 24.74 -20.79 -3.61
N PHE A 221 24.97 -20.27 -4.82
CA PHE A 221 24.71 -18.87 -5.16
C PHE A 221 23.24 -18.52 -4.92
N LYS A 222 22.99 -17.33 -4.35
CA LYS A 222 21.67 -16.86 -3.92
C LYS A 222 21.14 -15.84 -4.92
N LEU A 223 20.27 -16.28 -5.83
CA LEU A 223 19.66 -15.45 -6.84
C LEU A 223 18.39 -14.76 -6.32
N GLU A 224 18.37 -13.43 -6.36
CA GLU A 224 17.17 -12.64 -6.12
C GLU A 224 16.55 -12.20 -7.46
N LEU A 225 15.23 -12.35 -7.56
CA LEU A 225 14.44 -11.75 -8.63
C LEU A 225 13.88 -10.43 -8.11
N THR A 226 13.84 -9.40 -8.95
CA THR A 226 13.28 -8.11 -8.57
C THR A 226 12.32 -7.61 -9.63
N ASN A 227 11.30 -6.90 -9.17
CA ASN A 227 10.56 -5.98 -10.01
C ASN A 227 10.59 -4.60 -9.34
N LYS A 228 10.02 -3.60 -9.99
CA LYS A 228 10.09 -2.19 -9.64
C LYS A 228 9.45 -1.85 -8.29
N ASP A 229 8.26 -2.40 -8.04
CA ASP A 229 7.47 -2.09 -6.86
C ASP A 229 7.72 -3.11 -5.73
N ASN A 230 7.77 -4.42 -6.05
CA ASN A 230 7.87 -5.55 -5.11
C ASN A 230 6.80 -5.54 -4.00
N ASP A 231 5.60 -5.06 -4.31
CA ASP A 231 4.46 -4.93 -3.40
C ASP A 231 3.29 -5.84 -3.83
N LEU A 232 2.48 -5.43 -4.81
CA LEU A 232 1.35 -6.24 -5.35
C LEU A 232 1.72 -7.00 -6.63
N ASP A 233 2.81 -6.60 -7.27
CA ASP A 233 3.48 -7.24 -8.38
C ASP A 233 4.25 -8.48 -7.90
N LYS A 234 3.70 -9.66 -8.19
CA LYS A 234 4.26 -10.94 -7.74
C LYS A 234 5.03 -11.63 -8.85
N ILE A 235 6.23 -12.08 -8.53
CA ILE A 235 7.13 -12.72 -9.50
C ILE A 235 6.96 -14.24 -9.42
N TYR A 236 6.44 -14.84 -10.47
CA TYR A 236 6.25 -16.29 -10.59
C TYR A 236 7.35 -16.88 -11.47
N TYR A 237 7.98 -17.97 -11.04
CA TYR A 237 9.13 -18.54 -11.72
C TYR A 237 9.12 -20.08 -11.79
N THR A 238 9.90 -20.61 -12.73
CA THR A 238 10.15 -22.04 -12.93
C THR A 238 11.64 -22.28 -13.22
N THR A 239 12.14 -23.46 -12.89
CA THR A 239 13.56 -23.86 -13.05
C THR A 239 13.75 -25.03 -14.03
N ASP A 240 12.66 -25.65 -14.47
CA ASP A 240 12.63 -26.76 -15.43
C ASP A 240 12.55 -26.27 -16.89
N GLY A 241 12.24 -24.97 -17.09
CA GLY A 241 12.01 -24.33 -18.39
C GLY A 241 10.55 -24.32 -18.86
N SER A 242 9.59 -24.76 -18.03
CA SER A 242 8.15 -24.58 -18.27
C SER A 242 7.76 -23.09 -18.17
N THR A 243 6.60 -22.70 -18.72
CA THR A 243 6.14 -21.30 -18.59
C THR A 243 5.51 -21.08 -17.21
N PRO A 244 5.99 -20.11 -16.41
CA PRO A 244 5.38 -19.82 -15.11
C PRO A 244 3.91 -19.40 -15.24
N THR A 245 3.12 -19.74 -14.24
CA THR A 245 1.69 -19.43 -14.05
C THR A 245 1.45 -18.90 -12.63
N VAL A 246 0.21 -18.51 -12.31
CA VAL A 246 -0.18 -18.08 -10.94
C VAL A 246 -0.08 -19.22 -9.90
N ASP A 247 0.01 -20.47 -10.33
CA ASP A 247 0.25 -21.65 -9.49
C ASP A 247 1.74 -22.01 -9.33
N SER A 248 2.63 -21.32 -10.06
CA SER A 248 4.08 -21.58 -9.97
C SER A 248 4.68 -21.04 -8.67
N PRO A 249 5.89 -21.49 -8.28
CA PRO A 249 6.65 -20.87 -7.21
C PRO A 249 6.71 -19.34 -7.35
N MET A 250 6.36 -18.66 -6.26
CA MET A 250 6.32 -17.21 -6.16
C MET A 250 7.55 -16.72 -5.38
N PHE A 251 8.26 -15.74 -5.94
CA PHE A 251 9.20 -14.89 -5.23
C PHE A 251 8.44 -13.68 -4.63
N ASN A 252 9.09 -12.80 -3.87
CA ASN A 252 8.51 -11.54 -3.32
C ASN A 252 7.09 -11.59 -2.70
N TRP A 253 6.71 -12.71 -2.05
CA TRP A 253 5.52 -12.88 -1.21
C TRP A 253 5.19 -11.67 -0.33
N SER A 254 6.11 -11.26 0.55
CA SER A 254 5.89 -10.11 1.42
C SER A 254 6.15 -8.81 0.66
N ALA A 255 5.24 -7.85 0.74
CA ALA A 255 5.44 -6.51 0.18
C ALA A 255 6.69 -5.83 0.79
N ARG A 256 7.38 -4.99 0.01
CA ARG A 256 8.70 -4.43 0.33
C ARG A 256 8.74 -3.64 1.63
N ARG A 257 7.68 -2.88 1.92
CA ARG A 257 7.50 -2.11 3.17
C ARG A 257 7.56 -2.93 4.47
N TRP A 258 7.51 -4.26 4.36
CA TRP A 258 7.55 -5.18 5.48
C TRP A 258 8.91 -5.87 5.67
N TRP A 259 9.87 -5.74 4.75
CA TRP A 259 11.11 -6.52 4.78
C TRP A 259 11.95 -6.19 6.02
N ASP A 260 12.09 -4.91 6.36
CA ASP A 260 12.79 -4.43 7.56
C ASP A 260 12.11 -4.85 8.90
N GLN A 261 10.92 -5.45 8.84
CA GLN A 261 10.15 -5.91 10.01
C GLN A 261 10.18 -7.44 10.18
N ARG A 262 10.90 -8.18 9.31
CA ARG A 262 11.13 -9.63 9.48
C ARG A 262 12.48 -9.89 10.12
N GLU A 263 12.52 -10.88 11.00
CA GLU A 263 13.77 -11.34 11.60
C GLU A 263 14.55 -12.21 10.60
N GLU A 264 15.88 -12.19 10.67
CA GLU A 264 16.75 -13.05 9.86
C GLU A 264 16.49 -14.53 10.21
N GLY A 265 15.72 -15.22 9.36
CA GLY A 265 15.30 -16.61 9.60
C GLY A 265 13.92 -16.95 9.04
N ASP A 266 13.09 -15.94 8.73
CA ASP A 266 11.79 -16.15 8.08
C ASP A 266 11.94 -16.80 6.70
N SER A 267 11.18 -17.86 6.44
CA SER A 267 11.18 -18.59 5.15
C SER A 267 10.44 -17.88 4.01
N VAL A 268 10.17 -16.58 4.16
CA VAL A 268 9.46 -15.72 3.21
C VAL A 268 10.47 -14.91 2.41
N ASN A 269 10.26 -14.75 1.10
CA ASN A 269 11.12 -13.96 0.20
C ASN A 269 12.59 -14.43 0.13
N LEU A 270 12.89 -15.68 0.50
CA LEU A 270 14.26 -16.20 0.42
C LEU A 270 14.81 -16.17 -1.02
N PRO A 271 16.08 -15.77 -1.21
CA PRO A 271 16.78 -15.92 -2.49
C PRO A 271 16.76 -17.37 -2.99
N ILE A 272 16.61 -17.52 -4.30
CA ILE A 272 16.61 -18.82 -4.98
C ILE A 272 18.05 -19.35 -4.98
N GLU A 273 18.28 -20.46 -4.30
CA GLU A 273 19.62 -21.09 -4.26
C GLU A 273 19.88 -21.92 -5.51
N ILE A 274 21.03 -21.68 -6.16
CA ILE A 274 21.50 -22.48 -7.29
C ILE A 274 22.05 -23.82 -6.77
N ILE A 275 21.21 -24.86 -6.79
CA ILE A 275 21.55 -26.22 -6.35
C ILE A 275 21.80 -27.16 -7.55
N ALA A 276 22.48 -28.29 -7.29
CA ALA A 276 22.90 -29.22 -8.34
C ALA A 276 21.71 -29.88 -9.06
N GLU A 277 20.59 -30.06 -8.37
CA GLU A 277 19.34 -30.64 -8.84
C GLU A 277 18.65 -29.80 -9.93
N MET A 278 18.99 -28.51 -10.04
CA MET A 278 18.50 -27.64 -11.12
C MET A 278 19.22 -27.88 -12.46
N LEU A 279 20.37 -28.57 -12.46
CA LEU A 279 21.10 -28.91 -13.67
C LEU A 279 20.53 -30.20 -14.29
N LYS A 280 20.11 -30.14 -15.55
CA LYS A 280 19.77 -31.35 -16.31
C LYS A 280 21.04 -32.15 -16.59
N ALA A 281 20.93 -33.47 -16.65
CA ALA A 281 22.08 -34.37 -16.77
C ALA A 281 23.02 -33.98 -17.94
N GLY A 282 24.28 -33.67 -17.61
CA GLY A 282 25.31 -33.25 -18.58
C GLY A 282 25.29 -31.76 -18.95
N GLN A 283 24.37 -30.95 -18.43
CA GLN A 283 24.36 -29.49 -18.61
C GLN A 283 25.18 -28.79 -17.51
N LYS A 284 25.66 -27.59 -17.84
CA LYS A 284 26.31 -26.65 -16.91
C LYS A 284 25.57 -25.32 -16.83
N GLU A 285 24.30 -25.30 -17.22
CA GLU A 285 23.48 -24.09 -17.27
C GLU A 285 22.15 -24.37 -16.57
N VAL A 286 21.76 -23.47 -15.66
CA VAL A 286 20.42 -23.45 -15.07
C VAL A 286 19.59 -22.40 -15.79
N VAL A 287 18.38 -22.79 -16.20
CA VAL A 287 17.46 -21.92 -16.94
C VAL A 287 16.27 -21.60 -16.07
N PHE A 288 16.11 -20.33 -15.75
CA PHE A 288 14.92 -19.80 -15.09
C PHE A 288 13.99 -19.20 -16.12
N LYS A 289 12.68 -19.41 -15.98
CA LYS A 289 11.68 -18.55 -16.59
C LYS A 289 10.92 -17.82 -15.51
N ALA A 290 10.69 -16.52 -15.68
CA ALA A 290 9.97 -15.70 -14.73
C ALA A 290 8.98 -14.76 -15.42
N ARG A 291 7.86 -14.47 -14.75
CA ARG A 291 6.91 -13.41 -15.15
C ARG A 291 6.32 -12.73 -13.92
N THR A 292 5.94 -11.47 -14.08
CA THR A 292 5.17 -10.73 -13.08
C THR A 292 3.68 -10.94 -13.33
N ILE A 293 2.93 -11.30 -12.28
CA ILE A 293 1.46 -11.33 -12.25
C ILE A 293 1.01 -10.47 -11.06
N GLY A 294 -0.03 -9.68 -11.23
CA GLY A 294 -0.57 -8.83 -10.18
C GLY A 294 -1.89 -8.18 -10.62
N PRO A 295 -2.61 -7.52 -9.72
CA PRO A 295 -3.94 -6.96 -9.99
C PRO A 295 -3.90 -5.79 -10.99
N GLY A 296 -4.96 -5.64 -11.79
CA GLY A 296 -5.25 -4.43 -12.57
C GLY A 296 -4.47 -4.25 -13.87
N LYS A 297 -3.56 -5.18 -14.21
CA LYS A 297 -2.72 -5.14 -15.41
C LYS A 297 -2.60 -6.54 -16.03
N LEU A 298 -2.22 -6.59 -17.30
CA LEU A 298 -1.83 -7.85 -17.96
C LEU A 298 -0.51 -8.37 -17.37
N ASP A 299 -0.39 -9.69 -17.28
CA ASP A 299 0.86 -10.39 -16.95
C ASP A 299 2.04 -9.88 -17.80
N SER A 300 3.23 -9.79 -17.21
CA SER A 300 4.43 -9.38 -17.94
C SER A 300 4.81 -10.39 -19.03
N ASP A 301 5.74 -9.99 -19.91
CA ASP A 301 6.43 -10.97 -20.73
C ASP A 301 7.18 -11.99 -19.87
N VAL A 302 7.27 -13.22 -20.37
CA VAL A 302 8.02 -14.30 -19.75
C VAL A 302 9.49 -14.12 -20.13
N ILE A 303 10.31 -13.70 -19.17
CA ILE A 303 11.75 -13.59 -19.35
C ILE A 303 12.39 -14.94 -19.06
N THR A 304 13.42 -15.27 -19.84
CA THR A 304 14.28 -16.44 -19.59
C THR A 304 15.65 -15.95 -19.15
N PHE A 305 16.13 -16.42 -18.01
CA PHE A 305 17.51 -16.20 -17.54
C PHE A 305 18.29 -17.51 -17.59
N THR A 306 19.54 -17.45 -18.01
CA THR A 306 20.44 -18.60 -18.13
C THR A 306 21.72 -18.31 -17.35
N PHE A 307 21.99 -19.08 -16.30
CA PHE A 307 23.20 -18.95 -15.50
C PHE A 307 24.10 -20.16 -15.70
N LYS A 308 25.39 -19.90 -15.98
CA LYS A 308 26.41 -20.96 -16.08
C LYS A 308 26.84 -21.35 -14.69
N VAL A 309 26.82 -22.63 -14.37
CA VAL A 309 27.23 -23.16 -13.08
C VAL A 309 28.64 -23.75 -13.19
N ASP A 310 29.55 -23.17 -12.42
CA ASP A 310 30.92 -23.66 -12.27
C ASP A 310 31.26 -23.69 -10.77
N PRO A 311 31.48 -24.87 -10.16
CA PRO A 311 31.82 -24.98 -8.74
C PRO A 311 33.05 -24.19 -8.29
N GLU A 312 33.97 -23.90 -9.22
CA GLU A 312 35.20 -23.13 -8.95
C GLU A 312 35.05 -21.62 -9.21
N ALA A 313 33.87 -21.15 -9.65
CA ALA A 313 33.62 -19.74 -9.88
C ALA A 313 33.52 -18.95 -8.56
N GLN A 314 34.07 -17.74 -8.56
CA GLN A 314 33.78 -16.77 -7.51
C GLN A 314 32.35 -16.23 -7.66
N ASP A 315 31.71 -15.92 -6.54
CA ASP A 315 30.45 -15.16 -6.53
C ASP A 315 30.66 -13.84 -7.28
N PRO A 316 29.92 -13.57 -8.39
CA PRO A 316 30.11 -12.38 -9.22
C PRO A 316 29.88 -11.07 -8.44
N THR A 317 29.14 -11.11 -7.33
CA THR A 317 28.86 -9.97 -6.45
C THR A 317 30.04 -9.59 -5.55
N LYS A 318 31.03 -10.50 -5.41
CA LYS A 318 32.25 -10.28 -4.60
C LYS A 318 33.46 -9.88 -5.45
N LEU A 319 33.29 -9.79 -6.76
CA LEU A 319 34.34 -9.30 -7.66
C LEU A 319 34.65 -7.82 -7.37
N PRO A 320 35.91 -7.37 -7.50
CA PRO A 320 36.26 -5.96 -7.32
C PRO A 320 35.43 -5.02 -8.18
N ALA A 321 34.99 -3.91 -7.60
CA ALA A 321 34.20 -2.91 -8.31
C ALA A 321 35.06 -2.14 -9.32
N VAL A 322 34.44 -1.74 -10.44
CA VAL A 322 35.12 -1.08 -11.57
C VAL A 322 34.45 0.26 -11.92
N PRO A 323 35.12 1.19 -12.63
CA PRO A 323 34.46 2.43 -13.07
C PRO A 323 33.25 2.14 -13.97
N PRO A 324 32.22 3.01 -13.97
CA PRO A 324 31.10 2.91 -14.91
C PRO A 324 31.56 2.89 -16.38
N SER A 325 30.81 2.19 -17.22
CA SER A 325 30.97 2.10 -18.68
C SER A 325 29.70 2.47 -19.46
N GLY A 326 28.57 2.65 -18.78
CA GLY A 326 27.28 2.97 -19.43
C GLY A 326 26.16 3.25 -18.43
N ILE A 327 25.04 3.74 -18.93
CA ILE A 327 23.77 3.88 -18.22
C ILE A 327 22.61 3.67 -19.20
N SER A 328 21.55 3.00 -18.77
CA SER A 328 20.32 2.77 -19.55
C SER A 328 19.07 3.06 -18.70
N LEU A 329 17.91 3.23 -19.36
CA LEU A 329 16.61 3.50 -18.72
C LEU A 329 15.59 2.42 -19.07
N ASP A 330 14.65 2.17 -18.16
CA ASP A 330 13.52 1.24 -18.34
C ASP A 330 12.47 1.71 -19.37
N ARG A 331 12.42 3.01 -19.68
CA ARG A 331 11.58 3.61 -20.72
C ARG A 331 12.33 4.73 -21.45
N SER A 332 12.20 4.76 -22.78
CA SER A 332 12.69 5.85 -23.64
C SER A 332 11.62 6.93 -23.91
N SER A 333 10.36 6.65 -23.64
CA SER A 333 9.28 7.65 -23.64
C SER A 333 8.16 7.32 -22.65
N LEU A 334 7.43 8.36 -22.24
CA LEU A 334 6.25 8.30 -21.37
C LEU A 334 5.17 9.24 -21.90
N GLN A 335 3.92 8.79 -21.86
CA GLN A 335 2.72 9.59 -22.13
C GLN A 335 1.84 9.48 -20.89
N LEU A 336 1.65 10.58 -20.16
CA LEU A 336 0.91 10.59 -18.89
C LEU A 336 -0.03 11.80 -18.85
N PRO A 337 -1.20 11.70 -18.17
CA PRO A 337 -2.05 12.85 -17.90
C PRO A 337 -1.35 13.82 -16.92
N ILE A 338 -1.84 15.06 -16.83
CA ILE A 338 -1.38 16.02 -15.81
C ILE A 338 -1.69 15.46 -14.42
N GLY A 339 -0.72 15.54 -13.50
CA GLY A 339 -0.74 14.89 -12.20
C GLY A 339 -0.34 13.40 -12.23
N GLY A 340 -0.27 12.79 -13.41
CA GLY A 340 0.27 11.45 -13.61
C GLY A 340 1.77 11.39 -13.30
N SER A 341 2.21 10.29 -12.69
CA SER A 341 3.61 10.09 -12.32
C SER A 341 4.08 8.67 -12.64
N PHE A 342 5.37 8.53 -12.93
CA PHE A 342 6.04 7.26 -13.23
C PHE A 342 7.48 7.34 -12.74
N ARG A 343 7.93 6.35 -11.96
CA ARG A 343 9.34 6.24 -11.58
C ARG A 343 10.13 5.64 -12.73
N LEU A 344 11.07 6.38 -13.32
CA LEU A 344 12.05 5.80 -14.24
C LEU A 344 13.10 5.03 -13.42
N GLU A 345 13.51 3.88 -13.93
CA GLU A 345 14.63 3.11 -13.38
C GLU A 345 15.86 3.24 -14.28
N ALA A 346 17.00 3.55 -13.67
CA ALA A 346 18.28 3.68 -14.35
C ALA A 346 19.24 2.55 -13.95
N SER A 347 19.78 1.84 -14.95
CA SER A 347 20.75 0.77 -14.78
C SER A 347 22.14 1.27 -15.16
N VAL A 348 23.04 1.37 -14.18
CA VAL A 348 24.46 1.72 -14.41
C VAL A 348 25.26 0.45 -14.72
N GLU A 349 26.03 0.49 -15.80
CA GLU A 349 26.87 -0.62 -16.25
C GLU A 349 28.36 -0.40 -15.91
N PRO A 350 29.14 -1.47 -15.68
CA PRO A 350 28.67 -2.85 -15.48
C PRO A 350 27.95 -3.01 -14.14
N PHE A 351 27.28 -4.14 -13.90
CA PHE A 351 26.50 -4.37 -12.68
C PHE A 351 27.32 -4.25 -11.37
N ASN A 352 28.65 -4.39 -11.43
CA ASN A 352 29.59 -4.17 -10.32
C ASN A 352 30.29 -2.79 -10.38
N ALA A 353 29.67 -1.79 -11.01
CA ALA A 353 30.18 -0.42 -11.05
C ALA A 353 30.37 0.15 -9.62
N LEU A 354 31.50 0.83 -9.41
CA LEU A 354 31.95 1.41 -8.15
C LEU A 354 31.04 2.54 -7.65
N ASP A 355 30.53 3.36 -8.57
CA ASP A 355 29.57 4.43 -8.26
C ASP A 355 28.34 4.25 -9.15
N LYS A 356 27.23 3.86 -8.53
CA LYS A 356 25.93 3.65 -9.17
C LYS A 356 24.98 4.82 -8.98
N ARG A 357 25.43 5.94 -8.42
CA ARG A 357 24.59 7.11 -8.22
C ARG A 357 24.24 7.74 -9.57
N VAL A 358 22.97 8.11 -9.71
CA VAL A 358 22.41 8.70 -10.92
C VAL A 358 21.93 10.12 -10.60
N ALA A 359 22.38 11.09 -11.40
CA ALA A 359 21.85 12.44 -11.40
C ALA A 359 20.68 12.53 -12.39
N TRP A 360 19.60 13.20 -11.99
CA TRP A 360 18.40 13.37 -12.81
C TRP A 360 18.16 14.84 -13.15
N HIS A 361 17.70 15.09 -14.38
CA HIS A 361 17.41 16.43 -14.89
C HIS A 361 16.19 16.41 -15.82
N SER A 362 15.41 17.49 -15.86
CA SER A 362 14.33 17.72 -16.83
C SER A 362 14.63 18.97 -17.67
N SER A 363 14.44 18.87 -18.99
CA SER A 363 14.62 20.00 -19.91
C SER A 363 13.57 21.10 -19.76
N ASP A 364 12.37 20.79 -19.28
CA ASP A 364 11.33 21.77 -18.94
C ASP A 364 10.48 21.30 -17.75
N THR A 365 10.76 21.89 -16.58
CA THR A 365 10.07 21.60 -15.33
C THR A 365 8.63 22.11 -15.27
N ARG A 366 8.15 22.84 -16.27
CA ARG A 366 6.73 23.23 -16.42
C ARG A 366 5.90 22.14 -17.10
N VAL A 367 6.55 21.22 -17.81
CA VAL A 367 5.91 20.06 -18.45
C VAL A 367 6.05 18.83 -17.57
N ALA A 368 7.27 18.49 -17.16
CA ALA A 368 7.54 17.36 -16.28
C ALA A 368 8.70 17.64 -15.31
N THR A 369 8.50 17.30 -14.04
CA THR A 369 9.55 17.29 -13.02
C THR A 369 10.10 15.88 -12.81
N VAL A 370 11.32 15.75 -12.29
CA VAL A 370 11.89 14.46 -11.87
C VAL A 370 12.59 14.63 -10.51
N ASP A 371 12.41 13.67 -9.59
CA ASP A 371 13.09 13.66 -8.30
C ASP A 371 14.44 12.90 -8.31
N THR A 372 15.16 12.92 -7.19
CA THR A 372 16.46 12.22 -7.05
C THR A 372 16.36 10.69 -7.14
N GLY A 373 15.16 10.12 -7.00
CA GLY A 373 14.85 8.70 -7.14
C GLY A 373 14.16 8.35 -8.46
N GLY A 374 14.26 9.22 -9.47
CA GLY A 374 13.70 8.99 -10.82
C GLY A 374 12.17 9.13 -10.92
N LEU A 375 11.46 9.59 -9.89
CA LEU A 375 10.01 9.81 -9.98
C LEU A 375 9.73 11.01 -10.87
N VAL A 376 9.25 10.73 -12.09
CA VAL A 376 8.77 11.72 -13.05
C VAL A 376 7.31 12.04 -12.73
N THR A 377 6.96 13.33 -12.72
CA THR A 377 5.57 13.80 -12.58
C THR A 377 5.26 14.79 -13.70
N VAL A 378 4.19 14.57 -14.44
CA VAL A 378 3.69 15.53 -15.44
C VAL A 378 2.91 16.64 -14.74
N VAL A 379 3.35 17.88 -14.95
CA VAL A 379 2.78 19.10 -14.35
C VAL A 379 2.13 20.03 -15.38
N GLY A 380 2.36 19.80 -16.67
CA GLY A 380 1.79 20.60 -17.74
C GLY A 380 1.84 19.92 -19.11
N GLU A 381 1.33 20.65 -20.10
CA GLU A 381 1.15 20.21 -21.49
C GLU A 381 2.44 20.40 -22.31
N GLY A 382 2.65 19.58 -23.35
CA GLY A 382 3.84 19.64 -24.21
C GLY A 382 4.84 18.51 -23.93
N THR A 383 6.11 18.73 -24.27
CA THR A 383 7.17 17.70 -24.20
C THR A 383 8.37 18.18 -23.38
N ALA A 384 8.85 17.32 -22.47
CA ALA A 384 10.13 17.45 -21.78
C ALA A 384 11.02 16.22 -22.03
N VAL A 385 12.33 16.39 -21.92
CA VAL A 385 13.30 15.29 -21.92
C VAL A 385 13.87 15.14 -20.51
N ILE A 386 13.65 13.97 -19.92
CA ILE A 386 14.29 13.57 -18.68
C ILE A 386 15.63 12.93 -19.02
N THR A 387 16.68 13.40 -18.36
CA THR A 387 18.06 12.90 -18.49
C THR A 387 18.47 12.20 -17.19
N ALA A 388 18.93 10.96 -17.32
CA ALA A 388 19.68 10.25 -16.28
C ALA A 388 21.16 10.28 -16.64
N GLU A 389 22.02 10.63 -15.68
CA GLU A 389 23.46 10.79 -15.88
C GLU A 389 24.24 10.08 -14.76
N THR A 390 25.35 9.41 -15.09
CA THR A 390 26.23 8.82 -14.08
C THR A 390 26.86 9.91 -13.21
N ALA A 391 27.11 9.65 -11.92
CA ALA A 391 27.65 10.66 -11.00
C ALA A 391 29.03 11.24 -11.38
N ASP A 392 29.75 10.61 -12.31
CA ASP A 392 30.99 11.11 -12.92
C ASP A 392 30.78 11.96 -14.19
N GLY A 393 29.54 12.13 -14.64
CA GLY A 393 29.15 12.91 -15.82
C GLY A 393 29.52 12.28 -17.18
N ARG A 394 29.97 11.02 -17.20
CA ARG A 394 30.50 10.40 -18.44
C ARG A 394 29.44 9.74 -19.32
N PHE A 395 28.35 9.24 -18.75
CA PHE A 395 27.31 8.50 -19.49
C PHE A 395 25.93 9.07 -19.19
N ARG A 396 25.07 9.08 -20.22
CA ARG A 396 23.71 9.63 -20.15
C ARG A 396 22.71 8.74 -20.87
N ALA A 397 21.50 8.66 -20.33
CA ALA A 397 20.32 8.07 -20.94
C ALA A 397 19.15 9.05 -20.89
N LEU A 398 18.25 8.98 -21.87
CA LEU A 398 17.19 9.96 -22.10
C LEU A 398 15.82 9.30 -22.16
N CYS A 399 14.80 9.97 -21.61
CA CYS A 399 13.40 9.60 -21.74
C CYS A 399 12.56 10.82 -22.15
N VAL A 400 11.74 10.68 -23.20
CA VAL A 400 10.86 11.75 -23.69
C VAL A 400 9.51 11.66 -23.00
N VAL A 401 9.14 12.70 -22.24
CA VAL A 401 7.90 12.78 -21.48
C VAL A 401 6.96 13.75 -22.16
N ASN A 402 5.80 13.26 -22.59
CA ASN A 402 4.73 14.06 -23.17
C ASN A 402 3.59 14.20 -22.17
N GLY A 403 3.23 15.44 -21.85
CA GLY A 403 1.93 15.75 -21.27
C GLY A 403 0.80 15.58 -22.29
N PRO A 404 -0.46 15.66 -21.88
CA PRO A 404 -1.58 15.71 -22.82
C PRO A 404 -1.44 16.95 -23.72
N ALA A 405 -1.85 16.82 -24.98
CA ALA A 405 -1.99 17.97 -25.86
C ALA A 405 -3.20 18.81 -25.40
N GLN A 406 -3.15 20.13 -25.65
CA GLN A 406 -4.38 20.91 -25.63
C GLN A 406 -5.31 20.33 -26.70
N LEU A 407 -6.42 19.74 -26.25
CA LEU A 407 -7.61 19.73 -27.07
C LEU A 407 -8.02 21.19 -27.19
N GLU A 408 -7.76 21.80 -28.35
CA GLU A 408 -8.38 23.05 -28.72
C GLU A 408 -9.88 22.87 -28.50
N LYS A 409 -10.44 23.60 -27.54
CA LYS A 409 -11.89 23.69 -27.41
C LYS A 409 -12.35 24.37 -28.69
N GLU A 410 -12.93 23.61 -29.61
CA GLU A 410 -13.78 24.18 -30.64
C GLU A 410 -14.89 24.94 -29.90
N GLU A 411 -14.72 26.26 -29.80
CA GLU A 411 -15.73 27.11 -29.19
C GLU A 411 -17.03 26.93 -29.99
N GLU A 412 -18.12 26.69 -29.26
CA GLU A 412 -19.47 26.53 -29.81
C GLU A 412 -20.05 27.86 -30.32
N VAL A 413 -19.22 28.71 -30.94
CA VAL A 413 -19.59 29.96 -31.61
C VAL A 413 -20.07 29.61 -33.03
N ARG A 414 -21.16 28.83 -33.09
CA ARG A 414 -21.98 28.71 -34.31
C ARG A 414 -23.42 28.25 -34.07
N ARG A 415 -24.07 28.73 -33.00
CA ARG A 415 -25.54 28.69 -32.90
C ARG A 415 -26.14 29.80 -32.03
N GLY A 416 -26.00 31.04 -32.49
CA GLY A 416 -26.53 32.22 -31.78
C GLY A 416 -26.84 33.46 -32.64
N GLU A 417 -26.79 33.37 -33.98
CA GLU A 417 -27.10 34.50 -34.86
C GLU A 417 -27.85 34.03 -36.13
N GLU A 418 -29.16 33.80 -35.98
CA GLU A 418 -30.16 34.00 -37.05
C GLU A 418 -31.53 34.18 -36.36
N GLU A 419 -32.27 35.22 -36.77
CA GLU A 419 -33.46 35.80 -36.09
C GLU A 419 -33.10 36.49 -34.74
N GLU A 420 -33.38 37.78 -34.48
CA GLU A 420 -34.45 38.67 -34.98
C GLU A 420 -33.96 40.14 -35.13
N GLN A 421 -34.57 40.93 -36.03
CA GLN A 421 -34.26 42.36 -36.21
C GLN A 421 -35.04 43.26 -35.24
N VAL A 422 -34.42 44.36 -34.75
CA VAL A 422 -34.92 45.77 -34.73
C VAL A 422 -34.04 46.63 -33.77
N PRO A 423 -33.73 47.92 -34.07
CA PRO A 423 -32.58 48.61 -33.45
C PRO A 423 -32.90 49.65 -32.35
N GLY A 424 -31.92 49.98 -31.48
CA GLY A 424 -32.05 51.11 -30.53
C GLY A 424 -30.83 51.46 -29.64
N ALA A 425 -29.97 52.38 -30.13
CA ALA A 425 -29.23 53.45 -29.43
C ALA A 425 -28.46 53.27 -28.07
N GLY A 426 -27.23 53.83 -28.03
CA GLY A 426 -26.45 54.20 -26.82
C GLY A 426 -25.37 53.18 -26.43
N ALA A 427 -24.04 53.37 -26.54
CA ALA A 427 -23.09 54.47 -26.23
C ALA A 427 -22.45 54.36 -24.82
N GLU A 428 -21.09 54.31 -24.80
CA GLU A 428 -20.16 54.65 -23.68
C GLU A 428 -20.14 53.71 -22.43
N ASP A 429 -19.06 53.54 -21.65
CA ASP A 429 -17.58 53.57 -21.89
C ASP A 429 -16.84 52.92 -20.66
N GLU A 430 -15.52 52.65 -20.76
CA GLU A 430 -14.45 52.49 -19.71
C GLU A 430 -14.71 51.76 -18.34
N ARG A 431 -13.86 50.80 -17.87
CA ARG A 431 -12.58 50.92 -17.09
C ARG A 431 -12.68 51.71 -15.76
N GLU A 432 -11.95 51.49 -14.66
CA GLU A 432 -10.72 50.72 -14.35
C GLU A 432 -10.53 50.50 -12.80
N GLU A 433 -9.74 49.49 -12.41
CA GLU A 433 -8.83 49.35 -11.23
C GLU A 433 -9.19 49.60 -9.72
N ALA A 434 -8.28 49.11 -8.86
CA ALA A 434 -8.31 48.99 -7.38
C ALA A 434 -7.33 50.03 -6.72
N PRO A 435 -6.54 49.79 -5.63
CA PRO A 435 -6.58 48.88 -4.46
C PRO A 435 -6.27 49.56 -3.07
N SER A 436 -6.16 48.81 -1.95
CA SER A 436 -4.91 48.68 -1.13
C SER A 436 -5.02 48.35 0.39
N ARG A 437 -4.07 47.49 0.83
CA ARG A 437 -3.29 47.40 2.11
C ARG A 437 -3.89 47.17 3.52
N ALA A 438 -3.20 46.27 4.25
CA ALA A 438 -3.25 46.00 5.71
C ALA A 438 -2.27 46.92 6.52
N PRO A 439 -2.12 46.84 7.89
CA PRO A 439 -1.31 45.77 8.54
C PRO A 439 -1.55 45.40 10.06
N ALA A 440 -1.03 44.21 10.45
CA ALA A 440 -0.32 43.76 11.70
C ALA A 440 -0.71 44.08 13.19
N SER A 441 -0.87 42.99 14.01
CA SER A 441 -0.22 42.55 15.31
C SER A 441 0.04 43.52 16.51
N PRO A 442 0.41 43.11 17.79
CA PRO A 442 1.03 41.85 18.31
C PRO A 442 0.71 41.37 19.80
N SER A 443 1.55 40.47 20.38
CA SER A 443 1.85 40.17 21.85
C SER A 443 0.96 39.19 22.67
N SER A 444 1.35 38.52 23.80
CA SER A 444 2.66 38.14 24.44
C SER A 444 2.51 37.30 25.78
N GLY A 445 3.49 36.44 26.18
CA GLY A 445 3.73 35.85 27.55
C GLY A 445 3.18 34.42 27.80
N GLU A 446 3.87 33.37 28.30
CA GLU A 446 4.91 33.06 29.34
C GLU A 446 4.36 32.58 30.73
N ASP A 447 4.58 31.31 31.12
CA ASP A 447 5.47 30.86 32.25
C ASP A 447 5.38 29.34 32.64
N GLU A 448 6.40 28.81 33.35
CA GLU A 448 6.60 27.37 33.74
C GLU A 448 6.37 27.09 35.27
N GLN A 449 6.11 25.83 35.70
CA GLN A 449 6.69 25.29 36.97
C GLN A 449 6.54 23.77 37.31
N SER A 450 7.71 23.12 37.56
CA SER A 450 8.02 22.11 38.62
C SER A 450 7.55 20.63 38.58
N VAL A 451 8.31 19.79 39.32
CA VAL A 451 8.34 18.29 39.34
C VAL A 451 8.46 17.79 40.80
N PRO A 452 8.03 16.56 41.17
CA PRO A 452 8.97 15.62 41.81
C PRO A 452 8.78 14.13 41.41
N ALA A 453 9.65 13.23 41.93
CA ALA A 453 9.93 11.89 41.38
C ALA A 453 9.90 10.72 42.42
N LYS A 454 10.37 9.52 41.99
CA LYS A 454 10.49 8.17 42.62
C LYS A 454 9.37 7.19 42.21
N THR A 455 9.59 5.86 42.09
CA THR A 455 10.69 4.97 42.56
C THR A 455 11.05 3.90 41.51
N GLN A 456 12.20 3.24 41.64
CA GLN A 456 12.59 2.05 40.87
C GLN A 456 11.85 0.79 41.36
N GLU A 457 11.58 -0.17 40.46
CA GLU A 457 11.21 -1.56 40.79
C GLU A 457 12.09 -2.55 40.02
N GLU A 458 12.23 -3.75 40.58
CA GLU A 458 13.26 -4.75 40.23
C GLU A 458 12.94 -5.56 38.96
N ILE A 459 13.98 -6.15 38.38
CA ILE A 459 13.88 -7.03 37.20
C ILE A 459 13.32 -8.41 37.61
N PRO A 460 12.26 -8.92 36.96
CA PRO A 460 11.68 -10.24 37.25
C PRO A 460 12.64 -11.43 37.02
N GLU A 461 12.44 -12.51 37.79
CA GLU A 461 13.26 -13.74 37.74
C GLU A 461 13.37 -14.39 36.36
N SER A 462 12.35 -14.26 35.50
CA SER A 462 12.39 -14.75 34.11
C SER A 462 13.57 -14.19 33.32
N ARG A 463 14.01 -12.96 33.61
CA ARG A 463 15.19 -12.34 32.97
C ARG A 463 16.52 -12.80 33.58
N LYS A 464 16.52 -13.33 34.82
CA LYS A 464 17.70 -13.96 35.43
C LYS A 464 17.93 -15.38 34.90
N GLN A 465 16.85 -16.07 34.52
CA GLN A 465 16.91 -17.39 33.90
C GLN A 465 17.51 -17.34 32.49
N TYR A 466 17.11 -16.36 31.66
CA TYR A 466 17.68 -16.12 30.32
C TYR A 466 19.20 -15.88 30.31
N LEU A 467 19.74 -15.29 31.38
CA LEU A 467 21.18 -15.05 31.51
C LEU A 467 22.00 -16.29 31.91
N ARG A 468 21.35 -17.37 32.41
CA ARG A 468 22.04 -18.63 32.74
C ARG A 468 22.24 -19.55 31.54
N GLU A 469 21.38 -19.46 30.52
CA GLU A 469 21.49 -20.33 29.34
C GLU A 469 22.53 -19.84 28.31
N LYS A 470 23.07 -18.61 28.46
CA LYS A 470 24.03 -18.03 27.50
C LYS A 470 25.50 -18.11 27.92
N THR A 471 25.82 -18.79 29.01
CA THR A 471 27.21 -19.02 29.47
C THR A 471 27.40 -20.45 29.94
N GLY A 472 27.85 -21.33 29.04
CA GLY A 472 28.02 -22.75 29.32
C GLY A 472 29.20 -23.40 28.59
N THR A 473 30.40 -23.23 29.14
CA THR A 473 31.49 -24.22 29.03
C THR A 473 32.36 -24.17 30.29
N ASP A 474 32.42 -25.32 30.97
CA ASP A 474 33.44 -25.85 31.90
C ASP A 474 34.05 -24.95 32.99
N GLY A 475 33.73 -25.33 34.23
CA GLY A 475 34.14 -24.65 35.44
C GLY A 475 35.58 -24.89 35.91
N HIS A 476 36.06 -23.90 36.65
CA HIS A 476 36.83 -24.04 37.88
C HIS A 476 36.44 -22.89 38.81
N GLU A 477 36.01 -23.18 40.04
CA GLU A 477 36.12 -22.19 41.13
C GLU A 477 37.60 -22.12 41.54
N PRO A 478 38.08 -20.93 41.94
CA PRO A 478 38.36 -20.80 43.37
C PRO A 478 37.99 -19.43 43.98
N GLU A 479 37.47 -19.53 45.21
CA GLU A 479 37.89 -18.82 46.43
C GLU A 479 37.90 -17.26 46.50
N LEU A 480 37.40 -16.76 47.63
CA LEU A 480 37.25 -15.34 47.96
C LEU A 480 38.52 -14.79 48.62
N GLU A 481 39.03 -13.64 48.15
CA GLU A 481 39.90 -12.76 48.94
C GLU A 481 39.34 -11.32 49.00
N GLU A 482 39.29 -10.75 50.20
CA GLU A 482 39.02 -9.33 50.44
C GLU A 482 40.33 -8.52 50.42
N VAL A 483 40.41 -7.44 49.64
CA VAL A 483 41.38 -6.35 49.89
C VAL A 483 40.72 -4.97 49.71
N SER A 484 41.13 -4.03 50.56
CA SER A 484 40.48 -2.74 50.86
C SER A 484 40.98 -1.54 50.00
N PRO A 485 40.35 -0.35 50.10
CA PRO A 485 40.54 0.74 49.13
C PRO A 485 41.49 1.87 49.59
N GLN A 486 42.19 2.55 48.65
CA GLN A 486 42.42 4.02 48.69
C GLN A 486 43.11 4.63 47.44
N GLN A 487 42.61 5.84 47.10
CA GLN A 487 43.13 6.98 46.32
C GLN A 487 44.57 6.99 45.73
N ALA A 488 44.72 7.52 44.50
CA ALA A 488 45.36 8.84 44.24
C ALA A 488 45.36 9.30 42.74
N PHE A 489 44.99 10.56 42.51
CA PHE A 489 45.34 11.55 41.46
C PHE A 489 45.79 11.08 40.05
N GLU A 490 45.10 11.41 38.94
CA GLU A 490 44.88 12.71 38.25
C GLU A 490 45.97 13.05 37.21
N VAL A 491 45.57 13.43 35.97
CA VAL A 491 46.08 14.58 35.17
C VAL A 491 45.30 14.72 33.84
N SER A 492 44.71 15.90 33.67
CA SER A 492 44.36 16.68 32.46
C SER A 492 43.92 16.02 31.14
N LEU A 493 42.79 16.52 30.64
CA LEU A 493 42.43 16.56 29.22
C LEU A 493 42.00 18.00 28.87
N GLU A 494 42.91 18.78 28.30
CA GLU A 494 42.57 20.09 27.71
C GLU A 494 42.49 19.99 26.17
N SER A 495 41.64 20.86 25.61
CA SER A 495 41.44 21.11 24.17
C SER A 495 40.92 19.93 23.33
N TYR A 496 39.59 19.80 23.24
CA TYR A 496 38.91 19.88 21.93
C TYR A 496 37.50 20.47 22.09
N SER A 497 37.11 21.33 21.16
CA SER A 497 35.93 22.20 21.25
C SER A 497 34.63 21.44 21.02
N ALA A 498 33.69 21.50 21.98
CA ALA A 498 32.34 20.98 21.78
C ALA A 498 31.51 21.93 20.89
N LEU A 499 31.04 21.44 19.75
CA LEU A 499 29.95 22.09 19.01
C LEU A 499 28.66 21.99 19.85
N THR A 500 28.06 23.13 20.19
CA THR A 500 26.82 23.19 20.97
C THR A 500 25.59 22.99 20.09
N LEU A 501 24.88 21.89 20.29
CA LEU A 501 23.50 21.71 19.80
C LEU A 501 22.52 22.40 20.78
N PRO A 502 21.60 23.26 20.31
CA PRO A 502 20.66 23.94 21.19
C PRO A 502 19.56 22.99 21.70
N ALA A 503 19.29 23.04 23.01
CA ALA A 503 18.26 22.21 23.65
C ALA A 503 16.84 22.62 23.21
N ARG A 504 16.05 21.64 22.76
CA ARG A 504 14.67 21.84 22.29
C ARG A 504 13.70 21.89 23.49
N LYS A 505 13.19 23.08 23.84
CA LYS A 505 12.15 23.25 24.87
C LYS A 505 10.86 22.51 24.50
N LYS A 506 10.17 21.94 25.51
CA LYS A 506 8.85 21.31 25.40
C LYS A 506 7.75 22.37 25.56
N ASN A 507 6.95 22.61 24.53
CA ASN A 507 5.64 23.26 24.64
C ASN A 507 4.57 22.32 24.08
N ALA A 508 3.56 21.96 24.88
CA ALA A 508 2.41 21.20 24.42
C ALA A 508 1.45 22.15 23.68
N HIS A 509 1.12 21.86 22.43
CA HIS A 509 0.20 22.70 21.64
C HIS A 509 -1.24 22.64 22.18
N PRO A 510 -1.98 23.76 22.22
CA PRO A 510 -3.41 23.75 22.59
C PRO A 510 -4.26 22.89 21.64
N GLN A 511 -3.79 22.65 20.40
CA GLN A 511 -4.38 21.69 19.46
C GLN A 511 -4.42 20.26 20.01
N ALA A 512 -3.42 19.85 20.80
CA ALA A 512 -3.41 18.52 21.44
C ALA A 512 -4.47 18.40 22.54
N ALA A 513 -4.75 19.49 23.28
CA ALA A 513 -5.82 19.53 24.27
C ALA A 513 -7.21 19.47 23.61
N VAL A 514 -7.39 20.15 22.47
CA VAL A 514 -8.63 20.06 21.67
C VAL A 514 -8.82 18.66 21.08
N LEU A 515 -7.76 18.03 20.56
CA LEU A 515 -7.77 16.63 20.11
C LEU A 515 -8.14 15.66 21.25
N LEU A 516 -7.58 15.84 22.45
CA LEU A 516 -7.94 15.04 23.64
C LEU A 516 -9.39 15.26 24.07
N LEU A 517 -9.91 16.49 23.98
CA LEU A 517 -11.30 16.78 24.30
C LEU A 517 -12.25 16.13 23.28
N LEU A 518 -11.91 16.16 21.99
CA LEU A 518 -12.64 15.47 20.93
C LEU A 518 -12.58 13.93 21.10
N PHE A 519 -11.45 13.38 21.54
CA PHE A 519 -11.32 11.95 21.92
C PHE A 519 -12.18 11.56 23.12
N PHE A 520 -12.36 12.46 24.10
CA PHE A 520 -13.26 12.21 25.24
C PHE A 520 -14.73 12.36 24.87
N LEU A 521 -15.09 13.35 24.05
CA LEU A 521 -16.48 13.62 23.64
C LEU A 521 -17.01 12.65 22.57
N SER A 522 -16.14 12.07 21.75
CA SER A 522 -16.49 11.03 20.76
C SER A 522 -16.78 9.64 21.36
N GLY A 523 -16.66 9.48 22.69
CA GLY A 523 -16.88 8.19 23.35
C GLY A 523 -15.75 7.17 23.18
N ALA A 524 -14.70 7.48 22.42
CA ALA A 524 -13.53 6.62 22.22
C ALA A 524 -12.85 6.23 23.55
N GLY A 525 -12.83 7.14 24.53
CA GLY A 525 -12.33 6.87 25.88
C GLY A 525 -13.11 5.78 26.65
N ARG A 526 -14.42 5.59 26.39
CA ARG A 526 -15.18 4.46 26.97
C ARG A 526 -14.80 3.14 26.30
N ARG A 527 -14.70 3.12 24.97
CA ARG A 527 -14.30 1.93 24.20
C ARG A 527 -12.89 1.44 24.57
N TYR A 528 -11.95 2.35 24.81
CA TYR A 528 -10.62 1.99 25.30
C TYR A 528 -10.64 1.36 26.70
N LEU A 529 -11.53 1.83 27.59
CA LEU A 529 -11.73 1.26 28.93
C LEU A 529 -12.49 -0.08 28.94
N GLU A 530 -13.24 -0.39 27.89
CA GLU A 530 -13.87 -1.70 27.66
C GLU A 530 -12.83 -2.70 27.13
N TYR A 531 -12.09 -2.34 26.08
CA TYR A 531 -10.96 -3.12 25.55
C TYR A 531 -9.89 -3.44 26.62
N ALA A 532 -9.54 -2.47 27.47
CA ALA A 532 -8.60 -2.67 28.57
C ALA A 532 -9.13 -3.55 29.72
N LYS A 533 -10.43 -3.86 29.77
CA LYS A 533 -11.00 -4.86 30.69
C LYS A 533 -11.00 -6.25 30.08
N GLU A 534 -11.25 -6.38 28.78
CA GLU A 534 -11.21 -7.65 28.05
C GLU A 534 -9.79 -8.25 28.12
N LEU A 535 -8.76 -7.45 27.84
CA LEU A 535 -7.33 -7.80 28.00
C LEU A 535 -6.90 -8.20 29.42
N LYS A 536 -7.77 -8.06 30.43
CA LYS A 536 -7.48 -8.41 31.83
C LYS A 536 -8.20 -9.67 32.30
N ASN A 537 -9.06 -10.24 31.45
CA ASN A 537 -9.83 -11.46 31.68
C ASN A 537 -9.53 -12.56 30.63
N SER A 538 -8.51 -12.34 29.79
CA SER A 538 -7.96 -13.28 28.80
C SER A 538 -6.61 -13.82 29.24
#